data_AF-A0A9D4HKK5-F1
#
_entry.id   AF-A0A9D4HKK5-F1
#
_cell.length_a   1.000
_cell.length_b   1.000
_cell.length_c   1.000
_cell.angle_alpha   90.00
_cell.angle_beta   90.00
_cell.angle_gamma   90.00
#
_symmetry.space_group_name_H-M   'P 1'
#
loop_
_entity.id
_entity.type
_entity.pdbx_description
1 polymer ?
#
loop_
_entity_poly.entity_id
_entity_poly.type
_entity_poly.pdbx_seq_one_letter_code
_entity_poly.pdbx_strand_id
1 'polypeptide(L)'
;MRELDAIRTAHHSSLKKDVEKCNKLSDELKELIEAVQDLEGKDKAELAFIASKKSHSKIQESESFLKETSVAVDRSFSFQPNTDIVQYLSKQVGLGNIAHPNHVLTVSQSNEFDLSILSDLCVIANNRIIVTDYLLKRVKLLDQNYKVINQLDMPHYVRDMCKISSNEVAVTLFEGDRNLVQFICVNNGQLVKGKQLQFQHKCAGIAHHEGKLFVTSRTALYQYSLSGELLKKYLEDTSSDKTGKIQ
;
A
#
# COMPACT_ATOMS: atom_id res chain seq x y z
N MET A 1 39.95 3.58 -14.88
CA MET A 1 40.22 3.33 -13.44
C MET A 1 39.66 4.41 -12.53
N ARG A 2 40.00 5.69 -12.70
CA ARG A 2 39.52 6.78 -11.82
C ARG A 2 37.99 6.93 -11.69
N GLU A 3 37.23 6.68 -12.76
CA GLU A 3 35.76 6.78 -12.72
C GLU A 3 35.08 5.64 -11.94
N LEU A 4 35.63 4.42 -12.02
CA LEU A 4 35.13 3.27 -11.26
C LEU A 4 35.39 3.45 -9.75
N ASP A 5 36.55 4.00 -9.39
CA ASP A 5 36.86 4.34 -7.99
C ASP A 5 35.93 5.44 -7.47
N ALA A 6 35.64 6.47 -8.27
CA ALA A 6 34.69 7.52 -7.90
C ALA A 6 33.26 6.99 -7.68
N ILE A 7 32.78 6.08 -8.54
CA ILE A 7 31.47 5.43 -8.41
C ILE A 7 31.43 4.54 -7.17
N ARG A 8 32.50 3.77 -6.89
CA ARG A 8 32.60 2.92 -5.71
C ARG A 8 32.58 3.75 -4.42
N THR A 9 33.30 4.87 -4.39
CA THR A 9 33.29 5.80 -3.25
C THR A 9 31.91 6.44 -3.07
N ALA A 10 31.23 6.83 -4.16
CA ALA A 10 29.89 7.39 -4.11
C ALA A 10 28.84 6.38 -3.60
N HIS A 11 28.88 5.13 -4.09
CA HIS A 11 28.00 4.06 -3.62
C HIS A 11 28.25 3.72 -2.15
N HIS A 12 29.51 3.62 -1.73
CA HIS A 12 29.84 3.35 -0.33
C HIS A 12 29.38 4.49 0.58
N SER A 13 29.49 5.74 0.12
CA SER A 13 28.96 6.90 0.83
C SER A 13 27.44 6.89 0.93
N SER A 14 26.73 6.50 -0.14
CA SER A 14 25.27 6.37 -0.13
C SER A 14 24.81 5.26 0.82
N LEU A 15 25.44 4.09 0.76
CA LEU A 15 25.12 2.96 1.63
C LEU A 15 25.35 3.33 3.10
N LYS A 16 26.43 4.06 3.39
CA LYS A 16 26.73 4.56 4.74
C LYS A 16 25.63 5.51 5.23
N LYS A 17 25.14 6.42 4.39
CA LYS A 17 24.01 7.31 4.72
C LYS A 17 22.71 6.54 4.97
N ASP A 18 22.45 5.49 4.18
CA ASP A 18 21.26 4.66 4.36
C ASP A 18 21.33 3.87 5.68
N VAL A 19 22.50 3.33 6.02
CA VAL A 19 22.74 2.68 7.33
C VAL A 19 22.59 3.67 8.47
N GLU A 20 23.15 4.87 8.36
CA GLU A 20 22.99 5.94 9.38
C GLU A 20 21.51 6.33 9.55
N LYS A 21 20.75 6.41 8.44
CA LYS A 21 19.31 6.69 8.47
C LYS A 21 18.51 5.56 9.13
N CYS A 22 18.83 4.30 8.83
CA CYS A 22 18.21 3.14 9.46
C CYS A 22 18.50 3.09 10.96
N ASN A 23 19.75 3.36 11.38
CA ASN A 23 20.11 3.42 12.79
C ASN A 23 19.35 4.53 13.51
N LYS A 24 19.27 5.72 12.92
CA LYS A 24 18.49 6.84 13.49
C LYS A 24 17.02 6.48 13.66
N LEU A 25 16.40 5.85 12.67
CA LEU A 25 15.01 5.37 12.76
C LEU A 25 14.85 4.30 13.84
N SER A 26 15.85 3.43 14.01
CA SER A 26 15.84 2.42 15.07
C SER A 26 15.90 3.07 16.46
N ASP A 27 16.68 4.13 16.62
CA ASP A 27 16.81 4.83 17.90
C ASP A 27 15.52 5.61 18.22
N GLU A 28 14.95 6.33 17.25
CA GLU A 28 13.63 6.99 17.38
C GLU A 28 12.53 5.99 17.77
N LEU A 29 12.57 4.77 17.22
CA LEU A 29 11.61 3.72 17.54
C LEU A 29 11.79 3.16 18.96
N LYS A 30 13.04 3.08 19.45
CA LYS A 30 13.33 2.67 20.84
C LYS A 30 12.82 3.73 21.84
N GLU A 31 13.10 5.00 21.57
CA GLU A 31 12.60 6.11 22.40
C GLU A 31 11.06 6.10 22.46
N LEU A 32 10.40 5.83 21.33
CA LEU A 32 8.94 5.71 21.28
C LEU A 32 8.42 4.52 22.10
N ILE A 33 9.13 3.39 22.10
CA ILE A 33 8.77 2.21 22.89
C ILE A 33 8.89 2.53 24.39
N GLU A 34 9.96 3.18 24.82
CA GLU A 34 10.16 3.59 26.21
C GLU A 34 9.08 4.59 26.66
N ALA A 35 8.79 5.60 25.85
CA ALA A 35 7.72 6.56 26.12
C ALA A 35 6.33 5.91 26.21
N VAL A 36 6.09 4.84 25.44
CA VAL A 36 4.85 4.06 25.49
C VAL A 36 4.77 3.19 26.75
N GLN A 37 5.91 2.71 27.27
CA GLN A 37 5.99 1.96 28.53
C GLN A 37 5.75 2.86 29.76
N ASP A 38 6.18 4.11 29.73
CA ASP A 38 6.00 5.06 30.84
C ASP A 38 4.55 5.57 31.02
N LEU A 39 3.67 5.33 30.03
CA LEU A 39 2.28 5.84 30.02
C LEU A 39 1.27 4.90 30.72
N GLU A 40 1.68 4.14 31.73
CA GLU A 40 0.83 3.17 32.44
C GLU A 40 -0.35 3.81 33.21
N GLY A 41 -1.49 3.90 32.53
CA GLY A 41 -2.84 4.03 33.09
C GLY A 41 -3.76 2.99 32.44
N LYS A 42 -4.42 2.18 33.27
CA LYS A 42 -4.91 0.80 33.04
C LYS A 42 -5.78 0.45 31.81
N ASP A 43 -6.13 1.38 30.92
CA ASP A 43 -6.84 1.11 29.65
C ASP A 43 -5.98 1.41 28.39
N LYS A 44 -4.87 2.12 28.57
CA LYS A 44 -3.89 2.39 27.49
C LYS A 44 -2.70 1.43 27.53
N ALA A 45 -2.49 0.75 28.65
CA ALA A 45 -1.40 -0.22 28.85
C ALA A 45 -1.52 -1.43 27.91
N GLU A 46 -2.73 -1.91 27.60
CA GLU A 46 -2.92 -3.07 26.73
C GLU A 46 -2.65 -2.73 25.25
N LEU A 47 -3.03 -1.53 24.79
CA LEU A 47 -2.72 -1.04 23.44
C LEU A 47 -1.25 -0.64 23.30
N ALA A 48 -0.67 -0.03 24.33
CA ALA A 48 0.76 0.21 24.46
C ALA A 48 1.55 -1.09 24.39
N PHE A 49 1.10 -2.13 25.10
CA PHE A 49 1.70 -3.46 25.08
C PHE A 49 1.56 -4.16 23.72
N ILE A 50 0.40 -4.06 23.04
CA ILE A 50 0.21 -4.64 21.70
C ILE A 50 1.05 -3.91 20.64
N ALA A 51 1.10 -2.57 20.69
CA ALA A 51 1.95 -1.77 19.81
C ALA A 51 3.43 -2.04 20.07
N SER A 52 3.84 -2.10 21.35
CA SER A 52 5.19 -2.48 21.77
C SER A 52 5.55 -3.90 21.31
N LYS A 53 4.68 -4.90 21.50
CA LYS A 53 4.88 -6.28 21.00
C LYS A 53 5.01 -6.35 19.48
N LYS A 54 4.17 -5.63 18.72
CA LYS A 54 4.26 -5.59 17.26
C LYS A 54 5.53 -4.90 16.77
N SER A 55 5.93 -3.79 17.40
CA SER A 55 7.21 -3.12 17.10
C SER A 55 8.40 -4.00 17.47
N HIS A 56 8.36 -4.68 18.62
CA HIS A 56 9.40 -5.59 19.07
C HIS A 56 9.53 -6.83 18.15
N SER A 57 8.41 -7.39 17.68
CA SER A 57 8.41 -8.48 16.68
C SER A 57 9.03 -8.03 15.37
N LYS A 58 8.70 -6.82 14.89
CA LYS A 58 9.29 -6.27 13.67
C LYS A 58 10.77 -5.95 13.81
N ILE A 59 11.19 -5.43 14.98
CA ILE A 59 12.61 -5.22 15.30
C ILE A 59 13.34 -6.56 15.31
N GLN A 60 12.81 -7.58 15.98
CA GLN A 60 13.41 -8.92 16.00
C GLN A 60 13.44 -9.59 14.63
N GLU A 61 12.43 -9.40 13.78
CA GLU A 61 12.44 -9.85 12.39
C GLU A 61 13.49 -9.11 11.57
N SER A 62 13.61 -7.78 11.72
CA SER A 62 14.66 -7.01 11.04
C SER A 62 16.06 -7.33 11.57
N GLU A 63 16.23 -7.59 12.85
CA GLU A 63 17.50 -8.04 13.43
C GLU A 63 17.83 -9.48 13.05
N SER A 64 16.84 -10.37 12.95
CA SER A 64 17.00 -11.73 12.42
C SER A 64 17.37 -11.69 10.94
N PHE A 65 16.70 -10.86 10.14
CA PHE A 65 17.04 -10.63 8.74
C PHE A 65 18.46 -10.07 8.59
N LEU A 66 18.85 -9.09 9.42
CA LEU A 66 20.19 -8.52 9.44
C LEU A 66 21.24 -9.53 9.91
N LYS A 67 20.93 -10.40 10.89
CA LYS A 67 21.80 -11.50 11.36
C LYS A 67 21.94 -12.61 10.33
N GLU A 68 20.85 -13.00 9.66
CA GLU A 68 20.83 -13.97 8.56
C GLU A 68 21.59 -13.46 7.34
N THR A 69 21.58 -12.15 7.09
CA THR A 69 22.40 -11.52 6.03
C THR A 69 23.84 -11.23 6.46
N SER A 70 24.18 -11.30 7.75
CA SER A 70 25.55 -11.01 8.26
C SER A 70 26.33 -12.22 8.77
N VAL A 71 25.80 -13.45 8.68
CA VAL A 71 26.55 -14.67 8.98
C VAL A 71 26.75 -15.54 7.72
N ALA A 72 27.95 -15.37 7.17
CA ALA A 72 28.76 -16.37 6.45
C ALA A 72 28.33 -16.84 5.04
N VAL A 73 29.04 -16.29 4.04
CA VAL A 73 30.02 -16.97 3.15
C VAL A 73 29.94 -16.38 1.73
N ASP A 74 31.10 -15.92 1.25
CA ASP A 74 31.39 -15.50 -0.12
C ASP A 74 30.67 -16.34 -1.19
N ARG A 75 29.61 -15.78 -1.77
CA ARG A 75 29.17 -16.13 -3.12
C ARG A 75 28.97 -14.86 -3.91
N SER A 76 29.97 -14.54 -4.74
CA SER A 76 29.81 -13.53 -5.77
C SER A 76 28.80 -14.02 -6.80
N PHE A 77 27.57 -13.54 -6.74
CA PHE A 77 26.73 -13.48 -7.94
C PHE A 77 27.04 -12.17 -8.64
N SER A 78 27.86 -12.24 -9.69
CA SER A 78 27.93 -11.14 -10.65
C SER A 78 26.81 -11.33 -11.67
N PHE A 79 25.71 -10.61 -11.49
CA PHE A 79 24.85 -10.30 -12.63
C PHE A 79 25.54 -9.18 -13.40
N GLN A 80 26.02 -9.49 -14.60
CA GLN A 80 26.33 -8.48 -15.60
C GLN A 80 24.99 -8.01 -16.17
N PRO A 81 24.54 -6.78 -15.87
CA PRO A 81 23.33 -6.27 -16.49
C PRO A 81 23.58 -6.25 -18.00
N ASN A 82 22.73 -6.96 -18.74
CA ASN A 82 22.80 -6.94 -20.18
C ASN A 82 22.61 -5.48 -20.63
N THR A 83 23.68 -4.89 -21.18
CA THR A 83 23.76 -3.47 -21.52
C THR A 83 22.72 -3.07 -22.56
N ASP A 84 22.32 -3.98 -23.44
CA ASP A 84 21.25 -3.75 -24.41
C ASP A 84 19.89 -3.68 -23.71
N ILE A 85 19.69 -4.48 -22.66
CA ILE A 85 18.47 -4.48 -21.84
C ILE A 85 18.42 -3.25 -20.92
N VAL A 86 19.54 -2.83 -20.32
CA VAL A 86 19.57 -1.60 -19.50
C VAL A 86 19.43 -0.34 -20.37
N GLN A 87 19.99 -0.31 -21.58
CA GLN A 87 19.74 0.77 -22.54
C GLN A 87 18.31 0.76 -23.10
N TYR A 88 17.67 -0.40 -23.18
CA TYR A 88 16.26 -0.53 -23.56
C TYR A 88 15.33 -0.08 -22.41
N LEU A 89 15.61 -0.51 -21.17
CA LEU A 89 14.81 -0.19 -19.98
C LEU A 89 15.01 1.26 -19.49
N SER A 90 16.19 1.85 -19.66
CA SER A 90 16.43 3.27 -19.34
C SER A 90 15.70 4.25 -20.26
N LYS A 91 15.10 3.76 -21.36
CA LYS A 91 14.17 4.54 -22.20
C LYS A 91 12.71 4.42 -21.75
N GLN A 92 12.41 3.62 -20.73
CA GLN A 92 11.06 3.32 -20.27
C GLN A 92 10.88 3.81 -18.82
N VAL A 93 10.05 4.83 -18.66
CA VAL A 93 9.63 5.41 -17.38
C VAL A 93 8.73 4.38 -16.66
N GLY A 94 9.21 3.78 -15.57
CA GLY A 94 8.47 2.74 -14.82
C GLY A 94 8.05 3.17 -13.41
N LEU A 95 6.77 2.96 -13.06
CA LEU A 95 6.15 3.21 -11.75
C LEU A 95 5.92 1.90 -10.98
N GLY A 96 6.96 1.40 -10.30
CA GLY A 96 6.83 0.48 -9.16
C GLY A 96 6.73 -1.03 -9.44
N ASN A 97 7.04 -1.82 -8.40
CA ASN A 97 6.96 -3.28 -8.36
C ASN A 97 5.82 -3.70 -7.42
N ILE A 98 5.06 -4.74 -7.78
CA ILE A 98 4.05 -5.34 -6.90
C ILE A 98 4.37 -6.82 -6.66
N ALA A 99 4.34 -7.23 -5.40
CA ALA A 99 4.57 -8.61 -4.98
C ALA A 99 3.26 -9.43 -5.00
N HIS A 100 3.27 -10.52 -5.76
CA HIS A 100 2.29 -11.62 -5.70
C HIS A 100 2.96 -12.80 -4.95
N PRO A 101 2.21 -13.68 -4.23
CA PRO A 101 2.78 -14.75 -3.40
C PRO A 101 3.80 -15.65 -4.11
N ASN A 102 3.70 -15.78 -5.45
CA ASN A 102 4.59 -16.58 -6.27
C ASN A 102 5.32 -15.80 -7.38
N HIS A 103 5.06 -14.50 -7.56
CA HIS A 103 5.61 -13.72 -8.68
C HIS A 103 5.82 -12.24 -8.29
N VAL A 104 6.85 -11.58 -8.82
CA VAL A 104 6.94 -10.11 -8.81
C VAL A 104 6.41 -9.64 -10.17
N LEU A 105 5.35 -8.85 -10.16
CA LEU A 105 4.78 -8.28 -11.39
C LEU A 105 5.39 -6.89 -11.61
N THR A 106 6.04 -6.72 -12.75
CA THR A 106 6.53 -5.42 -13.23
C THR A 106 5.53 -4.90 -14.26
N VAL A 107 4.87 -3.78 -13.96
CA VAL A 107 3.95 -3.12 -14.89
C VAL A 107 4.79 -2.29 -15.86
N SER A 108 4.68 -2.58 -17.17
CA SER A 108 5.32 -1.79 -18.24
C SER A 108 4.25 -1.09 -19.08
N GLN A 109 4.54 0.13 -19.51
CA GLN A 109 3.67 0.89 -20.43
C GLN A 109 3.73 0.29 -21.83
N SER A 110 2.58 0.00 -22.43
CA SER A 110 2.48 -0.22 -23.88
C SER A 110 2.52 1.12 -24.62
N ASN A 111 3.06 1.13 -25.84
CA ASN A 111 3.33 2.30 -26.69
C ASN A 111 2.10 3.12 -27.17
N GLU A 112 0.98 3.08 -26.46
CA GLU A 112 -0.14 4.01 -26.65
C GLU A 112 -0.17 4.95 -25.44
N PHE A 113 -0.26 6.25 -25.69
CA PHE A 113 -0.32 7.33 -24.68
C PHE A 113 -1.60 7.29 -23.80
N ASP A 114 -2.15 6.12 -23.51
CA ASP A 114 -3.14 5.93 -22.46
C ASP A 114 -2.38 5.80 -21.14
N LEU A 115 -2.19 6.93 -20.47
CA LEU A 115 -1.63 6.99 -19.11
C LEU A 115 -2.59 6.27 -18.15
N SER A 116 -2.40 4.96 -17.97
CA SER A 116 -3.05 4.21 -16.89
C SER A 116 -2.18 4.25 -15.64
N ILE A 117 -2.73 4.71 -14.53
CA ILE A 117 -2.10 4.56 -13.21
C ILE A 117 -2.90 3.51 -12.46
N LEU A 118 -2.34 2.31 -12.34
CA LEU A 118 -2.96 1.27 -11.51
C LEU A 118 -2.81 1.67 -10.04
N SER A 119 -3.92 1.90 -9.36
CA SER A 119 -3.92 2.30 -7.96
C SER A 119 -3.88 1.11 -7.00
N ASP A 120 -4.55 0.02 -7.35
CA ASP A 120 -4.66 -1.17 -6.50
C ASP A 120 -5.15 -2.40 -7.28
N LEU A 121 -4.91 -3.61 -6.74
CA LEU A 121 -5.34 -4.89 -7.30
C LEU A 121 -5.87 -5.86 -6.25
N CYS A 122 -6.77 -6.75 -6.66
CA CYS A 122 -7.34 -7.76 -5.78
C CYS A 122 -7.58 -9.08 -6.53
N VAL A 123 -7.19 -10.20 -5.92
CA VAL A 123 -7.46 -11.54 -6.45
C VAL A 123 -8.80 -12.06 -5.90
N ILE A 124 -9.72 -12.36 -6.81
CA ILE A 124 -11.05 -12.91 -6.52
C ILE A 124 -11.11 -14.40 -6.89
N ALA A 125 -12.30 -15.01 -6.86
CA ALA A 125 -12.47 -16.42 -7.21
C ALA A 125 -11.98 -16.74 -8.64
N ASN A 126 -11.63 -18.02 -8.86
CA ASN A 126 -11.13 -18.53 -10.14
C ASN A 126 -9.85 -17.83 -10.62
N ASN A 127 -9.00 -17.37 -9.70
CA ASN A 127 -7.74 -16.66 -9.97
C ASN A 127 -7.90 -15.46 -10.92
N ARG A 128 -9.09 -14.84 -10.91
CA ARG A 128 -9.32 -13.58 -11.62
C ARG A 128 -8.82 -12.42 -10.78
N ILE A 129 -8.41 -11.37 -11.46
CA ILE A 129 -7.80 -10.21 -10.84
C ILE A 129 -8.64 -8.99 -11.19
N ILE A 130 -9.01 -8.22 -10.19
CA ILE A 130 -9.58 -6.90 -10.38
C ILE A 130 -8.45 -5.89 -10.21
N VAL A 131 -8.33 -4.95 -11.14
CA VAL A 131 -7.39 -3.83 -11.03
C VAL A 131 -8.15 -2.52 -11.14
N THR A 132 -7.72 -1.52 -10.38
CA THR A 132 -8.27 -0.17 -10.42
C THR A 132 -7.34 0.73 -11.22
N ASP A 133 -7.90 1.46 -12.16
CA ASP A 133 -7.20 2.41 -13.02
C ASP A 133 -7.62 3.82 -12.63
N TYR A 134 -6.75 4.48 -11.87
CA TYR A 134 -7.01 5.77 -11.24
C TYR A 134 -7.32 6.82 -12.30
N LEU A 135 -6.41 7.07 -13.25
CA LEU A 135 -6.55 8.16 -14.23
C LEU A 135 -7.74 7.95 -15.17
N LEU A 136 -8.01 6.71 -15.57
CA LEU A 136 -9.11 6.41 -16.47
C LEU A 136 -10.45 6.22 -15.75
N LYS A 137 -10.51 6.37 -14.42
CA LYS A 137 -11.71 6.13 -13.60
C LYS A 137 -12.36 4.78 -13.93
N ARG A 138 -11.55 3.72 -14.03
CA ARG A 138 -12.01 2.40 -14.46
C ARG A 138 -11.65 1.30 -13.47
N VAL A 139 -12.46 0.26 -13.48
CA VAL A 139 -12.13 -1.02 -12.86
C VAL A 139 -12.07 -2.07 -13.96
N LYS A 140 -10.97 -2.82 -14.04
CA LYS A 140 -10.76 -3.85 -15.06
C LYS A 140 -10.73 -5.22 -14.40
N LEU A 141 -11.37 -6.20 -15.04
CA LEU A 141 -11.33 -7.60 -14.66
C LEU A 141 -10.39 -8.33 -15.62
N LEU A 142 -9.42 -9.01 -15.05
CA LEU A 142 -8.42 -9.80 -15.76
C LEU A 142 -8.67 -11.29 -15.51
N ASP A 143 -8.38 -12.10 -16.52
CA ASP A 143 -8.29 -13.55 -16.37
C ASP A 143 -6.95 -13.97 -15.72
N GLN A 144 -6.77 -15.28 -15.51
CA GLN A 144 -5.55 -15.87 -14.94
C GLN A 144 -4.29 -15.68 -15.80
N ASN A 145 -4.46 -15.26 -17.06
CA ASN A 145 -3.37 -14.95 -17.99
C ASN A 145 -3.18 -13.42 -18.10
N TYR A 146 -3.73 -12.64 -17.17
CA TYR A 146 -3.65 -11.18 -17.11
C TYR A 146 -4.30 -10.47 -18.30
N LYS A 147 -5.18 -11.13 -19.06
CA LYS A 147 -5.94 -10.48 -20.15
C LYS A 147 -7.16 -9.80 -19.59
N VAL A 148 -7.39 -8.55 -20.00
CA VAL A 148 -8.62 -7.82 -19.68
C VAL A 148 -9.81 -8.51 -20.36
N ILE A 149 -10.73 -9.03 -19.56
CA ILE A 149 -11.95 -9.72 -20.03
C ILE A 149 -13.21 -8.87 -19.82
N ASN A 150 -13.16 -7.88 -18.93
CA ASN A 150 -14.24 -6.93 -18.72
C ASN A 150 -13.71 -5.63 -18.10
N GLN A 151 -14.46 -4.54 -18.25
CA GLN A 151 -14.14 -3.25 -17.66
C GLN A 151 -15.42 -2.50 -17.28
N LEU A 152 -15.31 -1.66 -16.27
CA LEU A 152 -16.40 -0.86 -15.72
C LEU A 152 -15.95 0.57 -15.51
N ASP A 153 -16.65 1.51 -16.18
CA ASP A 153 -16.43 2.94 -15.97
C ASP A 153 -17.06 3.40 -14.65
N MET A 154 -16.26 4.15 -13.90
CA MET A 154 -16.62 4.72 -12.61
C MET A 154 -16.87 6.22 -12.75
N PRO A 155 -17.85 6.78 -12.02
CA PRO A 155 -18.14 8.21 -12.11
C PRO A 155 -17.00 9.08 -11.54
N HIS A 156 -16.15 8.50 -10.69
CA HIS A 156 -15.13 9.18 -9.89
C HIS A 156 -13.81 8.41 -9.91
N TYR A 157 -12.73 9.06 -9.43
CA TYR A 157 -11.42 8.41 -9.33
C TYR A 157 -11.47 7.28 -8.30
N VAL A 158 -10.96 6.11 -8.68
CA VAL A 158 -10.88 4.93 -7.81
C VAL A 158 -9.52 4.95 -7.13
N ARG A 159 -9.49 4.89 -5.80
CA ARG A 159 -8.25 5.11 -5.04
C ARG A 159 -7.68 3.86 -4.39
N ASP A 160 -8.52 3.06 -3.77
CA ASP A 160 -8.12 1.87 -3.00
C ASP A 160 -9.24 0.84 -3.03
N MET A 161 -8.91 -0.44 -2.86
CA MET A 161 -9.85 -1.54 -2.97
C MET A 161 -9.63 -2.61 -1.89
N CYS A 162 -10.70 -3.28 -1.48
CA CYS A 162 -10.58 -4.47 -0.65
C CYS A 162 -11.55 -5.56 -1.08
N LYS A 163 -11.18 -6.81 -0.78
CA LYS A 163 -12.02 -7.98 -1.02
C LYS A 163 -13.11 -8.10 0.04
N ILE A 164 -14.37 -8.17 -0.39
CA ILE A 164 -15.51 -8.40 0.49
C ILE A 164 -15.85 -9.88 0.55
N SER A 165 -15.93 -10.52 -0.62
CA SER A 165 -16.23 -11.94 -0.73
C SER A 165 -15.45 -12.58 -1.88
N SER A 166 -15.79 -13.81 -2.25
CA SER A 166 -15.19 -14.51 -3.38
C SER A 166 -15.41 -13.77 -4.72
N ASN A 167 -16.50 -13.02 -4.87
CA ASN A 167 -16.90 -12.36 -6.12
C ASN A 167 -17.23 -10.87 -5.95
N GLU A 168 -16.94 -10.27 -4.80
CA GLU A 168 -17.28 -8.88 -4.51
C GLU A 168 -16.07 -8.15 -3.92
N VAL A 169 -15.85 -6.94 -4.40
CA VAL A 169 -14.88 -5.98 -3.87
C VAL A 169 -15.57 -4.68 -3.51
N ALA A 170 -14.98 -3.94 -2.58
CA ALA A 170 -15.37 -2.57 -2.29
C ALA A 170 -14.24 -1.64 -2.73
N VAL A 171 -14.59 -0.57 -3.43
CA VAL A 171 -13.63 0.43 -3.90
C VAL A 171 -13.95 1.79 -3.30
N THR A 172 -12.91 2.51 -2.88
CA THR A 172 -13.05 3.91 -2.47
C THR A 172 -13.06 4.81 -3.70
N LEU A 173 -13.99 5.75 -3.71
CA LEU A 173 -14.14 6.75 -4.75
C LEU A 173 -13.83 8.14 -4.21
N PHE A 174 -13.10 8.92 -4.99
CA PHE A 174 -12.68 10.26 -4.64
C PHE A 174 -12.97 11.23 -5.80
N GLU A 175 -13.78 12.25 -5.54
CA GLU A 175 -13.87 13.45 -6.39
C GLU A 175 -14.42 14.62 -5.55
N GLY A 176 -13.58 15.64 -5.32
CA GLY A 176 -13.93 16.78 -4.45
C GLY A 176 -14.19 16.33 -3.00
N ASP A 177 -15.40 16.62 -2.50
CA ASP A 177 -15.87 16.23 -1.17
C ASP A 177 -16.78 14.98 -1.19
N ARG A 178 -16.85 14.28 -2.32
CA ARG A 178 -17.57 13.02 -2.42
C ARG A 178 -16.76 11.91 -1.76
N ASN A 179 -17.38 11.29 -0.77
CA ASN A 179 -16.77 10.32 0.12
C ASN A 179 -17.56 9.01 0.02
N LEU A 180 -17.25 8.23 -1.01
CA LEU A 180 -18.08 7.10 -1.41
C LEU A 180 -17.26 5.81 -1.39
N VAL A 181 -17.93 4.72 -1.03
CA VAL A 181 -17.45 3.37 -1.30
C VAL A 181 -18.47 2.69 -2.21
N GLN A 182 -18.01 2.20 -3.35
CA GLN A 182 -18.82 1.45 -4.30
C GLN A 182 -18.47 -0.04 -4.19
N PHE A 183 -19.49 -0.87 -3.99
CA PHE A 183 -19.32 -2.32 -4.08
C PHE A 183 -19.41 -2.74 -5.55
N ILE A 184 -18.53 -3.64 -5.97
CA ILE A 184 -18.47 -4.15 -7.34
C ILE A 184 -18.50 -5.67 -7.27
N CYS A 185 -19.50 -6.27 -7.90
CA CYS A 185 -19.66 -7.72 -8.00
C CYS A 185 -19.18 -8.22 -9.36
N VAL A 186 -18.65 -9.44 -9.38
CA VAL A 186 -18.34 -10.17 -10.62
C VAL A 186 -19.41 -11.23 -10.84
N ASN A 187 -20.31 -10.96 -11.79
CA ASN A 187 -21.41 -11.85 -12.16
C ASN A 187 -21.15 -12.40 -13.56
N ASN A 188 -20.93 -13.72 -13.68
CA ASN A 188 -20.66 -14.39 -14.96
C ASN A 188 -19.54 -13.74 -15.79
N GLY A 189 -18.49 -13.22 -15.12
CA GLY A 189 -17.37 -12.55 -15.79
C GLY A 189 -17.62 -11.08 -16.16
N GLN A 190 -18.72 -10.49 -15.71
CA GLN A 190 -19.01 -9.07 -15.87
C GLN A 190 -18.90 -8.34 -14.54
N LEU A 191 -18.28 -7.16 -14.55
CA LEU A 191 -18.26 -6.24 -13.42
C LEU A 191 -19.59 -5.49 -13.35
N VAL A 192 -20.25 -5.53 -12.20
CA VAL A 192 -21.54 -4.88 -11.97
C VAL A 192 -21.45 -4.02 -10.71
N LYS A 193 -21.94 -2.78 -10.79
CA LYS A 193 -22.06 -1.89 -9.63
C LYS A 193 -23.13 -2.46 -8.69
N GLY A 194 -22.73 -2.76 -7.45
CA GLY A 194 -23.62 -3.10 -6.35
C GLY A 194 -24.06 -1.86 -5.58
N LYS A 195 -24.27 -2.03 -4.28
CA LYS A 195 -24.61 -0.93 -3.37
C LYS A 195 -23.49 0.12 -3.27
N GLN A 196 -23.87 1.34 -2.94
CA GLN A 196 -22.96 2.44 -2.67
C GLN A 196 -23.17 2.94 -1.25
N LEU A 197 -22.08 3.18 -0.53
CA LEU A 197 -22.09 3.80 0.79
C LEU A 197 -21.53 5.21 0.69
N GLN A 198 -22.12 6.13 1.45
CA GLN A 198 -21.67 7.52 1.55
C GLN A 198 -21.28 7.83 2.98
N PHE A 199 -20.11 8.45 3.14
CA PHE A 199 -19.54 8.79 4.44
C PHE A 199 -19.43 10.30 4.61
N GLN A 200 -19.35 10.76 5.86
CA GLN A 200 -19.19 12.18 6.19
C GLN A 200 -17.72 12.63 6.20
N HIS A 201 -16.78 11.73 5.91
CA HIS A 201 -15.34 11.99 5.92
C HIS A 201 -14.68 11.45 4.64
N LYS A 202 -13.52 11.99 4.27
CA LYS A 202 -12.76 11.51 3.10
C LYS A 202 -12.40 10.04 3.23
N CYS A 203 -12.58 9.29 2.14
CA CYS A 203 -12.17 7.90 2.01
C CYS A 203 -10.83 7.86 1.29
N ALA A 204 -9.79 7.39 1.98
CA ALA A 204 -8.44 7.28 1.46
C ALA A 204 -8.09 5.81 1.22
N GLY A 205 -8.13 5.00 2.28
CA GLY A 205 -7.90 3.57 2.20
C GLY A 205 -9.07 2.76 2.74
N ILE A 206 -9.13 1.50 2.37
CA ILE A 206 -10.18 0.57 2.76
C ILE A 206 -9.64 -0.83 3.03
N ALA A 207 -10.13 -1.46 4.09
CA ALA A 207 -9.87 -2.86 4.39
C ALA A 207 -11.16 -3.54 4.85
N HIS A 208 -11.21 -4.85 4.71
CA HIS A 208 -12.33 -5.68 5.17
C HIS A 208 -11.80 -6.79 6.06
N HIS A 209 -12.43 -6.97 7.22
CA HIS A 209 -12.09 -8.02 8.17
C HIS A 209 -13.34 -8.41 8.97
N GLU A 210 -13.65 -9.71 9.01
CA GLU A 210 -14.76 -10.27 9.81
C GLU A 210 -16.10 -9.55 9.62
N GLY A 211 -16.49 -9.26 8.37
CA GLY A 211 -17.78 -8.62 8.06
C GLY A 211 -17.83 -7.12 8.39
N LYS A 212 -16.68 -6.50 8.64
CA LYS A 212 -16.55 -5.06 8.94
C LYS A 212 -15.66 -4.37 7.92
N LEU A 213 -16.02 -3.15 7.59
CA LEU A 213 -15.19 -2.25 6.78
C LEU A 213 -14.37 -1.37 7.70
N PHE A 214 -13.09 -1.22 7.37
CA PHE A 214 -12.19 -0.27 7.98
C PHE A 214 -11.87 0.77 6.91
N VAL A 215 -12.28 2.01 7.12
CA VAL A 215 -12.11 3.09 6.16
C VAL A 215 -11.23 4.15 6.81
N THR A 216 -10.16 4.54 6.14
CA THR A 216 -9.27 5.61 6.60
C THR A 216 -9.58 6.92 5.89
N SER A 217 -9.39 8.03 6.60
CA SER A 217 -9.20 9.35 6.03
C SER A 217 -7.70 9.72 6.12
N ARG A 218 -7.35 10.99 5.87
CA ARG A 218 -5.99 11.46 6.14
C ARG A 218 -5.64 11.49 7.63
N THR A 219 -6.65 11.61 8.49
CA THR A 219 -6.47 11.90 9.92
C THR A 219 -7.11 10.84 10.81
N ALA A 220 -7.97 9.97 10.30
CA ALA A 220 -8.77 9.10 11.14
C ALA A 220 -8.96 7.69 10.55
N LEU A 221 -9.24 6.74 11.44
CA LEU A 221 -9.63 5.37 11.11
C LEU A 221 -11.03 5.09 11.67
N TYR A 222 -11.92 4.68 10.79
CA TYR A 222 -13.31 4.38 11.09
C TYR A 222 -13.61 2.92 10.79
N GLN A 223 -14.50 2.33 11.59
CA GLN A 223 -15.04 1.01 11.40
C GLN A 223 -16.53 1.11 11.09
N TYR A 224 -16.94 0.50 10.00
CA TYR A 224 -18.31 0.46 9.54
C TYR A 224 -18.81 -0.98 9.43
N SER A 225 -20.12 -1.15 9.58
CA SER A 225 -20.80 -2.35 9.10
C SER A 225 -20.79 -2.37 7.57
N LEU A 226 -21.05 -3.53 6.97
CA LEU A 226 -21.22 -3.62 5.50
C LEU A 226 -22.46 -2.87 5.00
N SER A 227 -23.41 -2.51 5.87
CA SER A 227 -24.55 -1.64 5.51
C SER A 227 -24.22 -0.14 5.60
N GLY A 228 -23.03 0.23 6.10
CA GLY A 228 -22.58 1.62 6.21
C GLY A 228 -22.85 2.28 7.55
N GLU A 229 -23.27 1.52 8.57
CA GLU A 229 -23.42 2.03 9.93
C GLU A 229 -22.05 2.23 10.58
N LEU A 230 -21.79 3.40 11.16
CA LEU A 230 -20.56 3.66 11.91
C LEU A 230 -20.60 2.87 13.22
N LEU A 231 -19.70 1.89 13.34
CA LEU A 231 -19.59 1.06 14.53
C LEU A 231 -18.60 1.64 15.54
N LYS A 232 -17.46 2.13 15.04
CA LYS A 232 -16.38 2.65 15.89
C LYS A 232 -15.52 3.65 15.15
N LYS A 233 -15.01 4.64 15.89
CA LYS A 233 -13.94 5.54 15.46
C LYS A 233 -12.72 5.25 16.33
N TYR A 234 -11.62 4.80 15.72
CA TYR A 234 -10.44 4.33 16.46
C TYR A 234 -9.48 5.45 16.81
N LEU A 235 -9.23 6.34 15.84
CA LEU A 235 -8.27 7.42 15.96
C LEU A 235 -8.78 8.59 15.13
N GLU A 236 -8.54 9.81 15.60
CA GLU A 236 -8.62 11.02 14.80
C GLU A 236 -7.53 11.98 15.25
N ASP A 237 -6.62 12.28 14.33
CA ASP A 237 -5.63 13.32 14.47
C ASP A 237 -6.29 14.67 14.17
N THR A 238 -6.55 15.44 15.23
CA THR A 238 -7.08 16.81 15.15
C THR A 238 -5.96 17.86 15.17
N SER A 239 -4.69 17.46 15.12
CA SER A 239 -3.56 18.39 15.24
C SER A 239 -3.49 19.40 14.08
N SER A 240 -3.98 19.03 12.89
CA SER A 240 -4.04 19.91 11.72
C SER A 240 -5.09 21.02 11.81
N ASP A 241 -6.13 20.87 12.65
CA ASP A 241 -7.18 21.88 12.84
C ASP A 241 -6.71 23.08 13.69
N LYS A 242 -5.49 23.03 14.23
CA LYS A 242 -4.87 24.13 14.99
C LYS A 242 -4.15 25.18 14.14
N THR A 243 -4.23 25.11 12.80
CA THR A 243 -3.75 26.19 11.93
C THR A 243 -4.81 27.30 11.82
N GLY A 244 -4.70 28.23 12.78
CA GLY A 244 -5.51 29.43 13.03
C GLY A 244 -6.41 29.99 11.93
N LYS A 245 -7.67 30.25 12.33
CA LYS A 245 -8.26 31.56 12.02
C LYS A 245 -7.45 32.61 12.79
N ILE A 246 -6.52 33.26 12.11
CA ILE A 246 -6.01 34.56 12.55
C ILE A 246 -7.17 35.53 12.29
N GLN A 247 -7.83 35.97 13.36
CA GLN A 247 -8.58 37.22 13.37
C GLN A 247 -7.61 38.36 13.66
#